data_AF-A0A3M7PF97-F1
#
_entry.id   AF-A0A3M7PF97-F1
#
_cell.length_a   1.000
_cell.length_b   1.000
_cell.length_c   1.000
_cell.angle_alpha   90.00
_cell.angle_beta   90.00
_cell.angle_gamma   90.00
#
_symmetry.space_group_name_H-M   'P 1'
#
loop_
_entity.id
_entity.type
_entity.pdbx_description
1 polymer ?
#
loop_
_entity_poly.entity_id
_entity_poly.type
_entity_poly.pdbx_seq_one_letter_code
_entity_poly.pdbx_strand_id
1 'polypeptide(L)'
;MGEKMCLAHKNAKLLGVSPKCVSSTKKRYEETGSVSDRNRSGKPRELTLRDENYIFREIRKDPTSIYQKLATDFNSKTQAVDLRIKI
;
A
#
# COMPACT_ATOMS: atom_id res chain seq x y z
N MET A 1 -28.85 30.28 -27.72
CA MET A 1 -27.54 29.59 -27.67
C MET A 1 -27.48 28.77 -26.39
N GLY A 2 -28.10 27.59 -26.39
CA GLY A 2 -28.08 26.70 -25.21
C GLY A 2 -26.78 25.92 -25.21
N GLU A 3 -25.86 26.21 -24.29
CA GLU A 3 -24.66 25.42 -24.12
C GLU A 3 -25.04 23.96 -23.88
N LYS A 4 -24.73 23.08 -24.83
CA LYS A 4 -24.81 21.64 -24.62
C LYS A 4 -23.73 21.23 -23.62
N MET A 5 -24.01 21.41 -22.32
CA MET A 5 -23.15 20.91 -21.27
C MET A 5 -23.17 19.37 -21.27
N CYS A 6 -22.00 18.74 -21.22
CA CYS A 6 -21.91 17.28 -21.18
C CYS A 6 -22.53 16.75 -19.87
N LEU A 7 -22.97 15.49 -19.87
CA LEU A 7 -23.67 14.86 -18.74
C LEU A 7 -22.87 14.97 -17.42
N ALA A 8 -21.54 14.84 -17.49
CA ALA A 8 -20.67 14.99 -16.33
C ALA A 8 -20.73 16.42 -15.74
N HIS A 9 -20.78 17.46 -16.57
CA HIS A 9 -20.90 18.85 -16.11
C HIS A 9 -22.26 19.14 -15.46
N LYS A 10 -23.34 18.55 -15.99
CA LYS A 10 -24.68 18.67 -15.40
C LYS A 10 -24.73 18.02 -14.01
N ASN A 11 -24.25 16.78 -13.90
CA ASN A 11 -24.21 16.05 -12.63
C ASN A 11 -23.28 16.71 -11.61
N ALA A 12 -22.16 17.27 -12.07
CA ALA A 12 -21.22 18.02 -11.24
C ALA A 12 -21.87 19.25 -10.60
N LYS A 13 -22.61 20.05 -11.37
CA LYS A 13 -23.36 21.21 -10.85
C LYS A 13 -24.42 20.80 -9.83
N LEU A 14 -25.17 19.72 -10.12
CA LEU A 14 -26.23 19.22 -9.23
C LEU A 14 -25.67 18.74 -7.88
N LEU A 15 -24.53 18.06 -7.90
CA LEU A 15 -23.91 17.44 -6.72
C LEU A 15 -22.87 18.34 -6.03
N GLY A 16 -22.59 19.53 -6.58
CA GLY A 16 -21.59 20.45 -6.03
C GLY A 16 -20.15 19.92 -6.10
N VAL A 17 -19.84 19.03 -7.05
CA VAL A 17 -18.50 18.43 -7.21
C VAL A 17 -17.84 18.86 -8.51
N SER A 18 -16.55 18.59 -8.66
CA SER A 18 -15.86 18.84 -9.94
C SER A 18 -16.32 17.86 -11.04
N PRO A 19 -16.43 18.28 -12.31
CA PRO A 19 -16.71 17.39 -13.43
C PRO A 19 -15.72 16.22 -13.54
N LYS A 20 -14.46 16.44 -13.13
CA LYS A 20 -13.43 15.41 -13.06
C LYS A 20 -13.79 14.31 -12.05
N CYS A 21 -14.39 14.66 -10.91
CA CYS A 21 -14.84 13.70 -9.90
C CYS A 21 -15.95 12.78 -10.44
N VAL A 22 -16.91 13.34 -11.18
CA VAL A 22 -17.98 12.56 -11.83
C VAL A 22 -17.40 11.61 -12.87
N SER A 23 -16.52 12.10 -13.74
CA SER A 23 -15.88 11.29 -14.78
C SER A 23 -15.01 10.17 -14.22
N SER A 24 -14.20 10.43 -13.19
CA SER A 24 -13.33 9.42 -12.57
C SER A 24 -14.13 8.37 -11.79
N THR A 25 -15.21 8.77 -11.12
CA THR A 25 -16.11 7.85 -10.42
C THR A 25 -16.84 6.95 -11.42
N LYS A 26 -17.36 7.51 -12.52
CA LYS A 26 -17.99 6.72 -13.59
C LYS A 26 -17.02 5.69 -14.18
N LYS A 27 -15.82 6.13 -14.56
CA LYS A 27 -14.79 5.24 -15.12
C LYS A 27 -14.45 4.10 -14.14
N ARG A 28 -14.27 4.42 -12.86
CA ARG A 28 -13.99 3.42 -11.83
C ARG A 28 -15.14 2.40 -11.72
N TYR A 29 -16.38 2.87 -11.73
CA TYR A 29 -17.54 1.99 -11.67
C TYR A 29 -17.63 1.06 -12.88
N GLU A 30 -17.32 1.54 -14.08
CA GLU A 30 -17.25 0.70 -15.29
C GLU A 30 -16.13 -0.36 -15.22
N GLU A 31 -15.01 -0.05 -14.55
CA GLU A 31 -13.88 -0.98 -14.37
C GLU A 31 -14.12 -2.01 -13.26
N THR A 32 -14.69 -1.59 -12.11
CA THR A 32 -14.73 -2.42 -10.89
C THR A 32 -16.14 -2.83 -10.46
N GLY A 33 -17.19 -2.26 -11.06
CA GLY A 33 -18.59 -2.49 -10.67
C GLY A 33 -18.96 -1.97 -9.27
N SER A 34 -18.04 -1.25 -8.60
CA SER A 34 -18.20 -0.80 -7.22
C SER A 34 -17.97 0.70 -7.09
N VAL A 35 -18.77 1.32 -6.21
CA VAL A 35 -18.62 2.70 -5.76
C VAL A 35 -17.81 2.83 -4.48
N SER A 36 -17.40 1.71 -3.87
CA SER A 36 -16.61 1.70 -2.64
C SER A 36 -15.25 2.35 -2.85
N ASP A 37 -14.75 2.99 -1.79
CA ASP A 37 -13.37 3.48 -1.79
C ASP A 37 -12.37 2.32 -1.93
N ARG A 38 -11.26 2.62 -2.60
CA ARG A 38 -10.16 1.66 -2.71
C ARG A 38 -9.42 1.62 -1.38
N ASN A 39 -9.02 0.42 -0.97
CA ASN A 39 -8.08 0.28 0.13
C ASN A 39 -6.82 1.08 -0.19
N ARG A 40 -6.44 2.00 0.70
CA ARG A 40 -5.19 2.75 0.55
C ARG A 40 -4.04 1.77 0.79
N SER A 41 -3.25 1.50 -0.24
CA SER A 41 -2.02 0.75 -0.08
C SER A 41 -1.05 1.61 0.74
N GLY A 42 -0.82 1.24 2.00
CA GLY A 42 0.21 1.84 2.84
C GLY A 42 1.62 1.52 2.36
N LYS A 43 2.63 1.91 3.15
CA LYS A 43 4.03 1.53 2.88
C LYS A 43 4.15 -0.02 2.91
N PRO A 44 4.77 -0.64 1.88
CA PRO A 44 5.06 -2.07 1.92
C PRO A 44 5.91 -2.42 3.15
N ARG A 45 5.73 -3.65 3.66
CA ARG A 45 6.54 -4.15 4.78
C ARG A 45 8.00 -4.24 4.34
N GLU A 46 8.91 -3.83 5.22
CA GLU A 46 10.36 -3.95 4.97
C GLU A 46 10.84 -5.41 5.04
N LEU A 47 10.13 -6.26 5.79
CA LEU A 47 10.45 -7.67 5.94
C LEU A 47 9.36 -8.55 5.31
N THR A 48 9.78 -9.66 4.72
CA THR A 48 8.85 -10.71 4.32
C THR A 48 8.41 -11.52 5.53
N LEU A 49 7.28 -12.22 5.44
CA LEU A 49 6.82 -13.15 6.49
C LEU A 49 7.86 -14.23 6.81
N ARG A 50 8.66 -14.63 5.82
CA ARG A 50 9.74 -15.60 6.01
C ARG A 50 10.84 -15.03 6.91
N ASP A 51 11.19 -13.77 6.70
CA ASP A 51 12.23 -13.07 7.45
C ASP A 51 11.79 -12.83 8.90
N GLU A 52 10.55 -12.37 9.09
CA GLU A 52 9.94 -12.22 10.42
C GLU A 52 9.98 -13.55 11.20
N ASN A 53 9.55 -14.65 10.58
CA ASN A 53 9.57 -15.97 11.20
C ASN A 53 10.99 -16.48 11.51
N TYR A 54 11.96 -16.17 10.66
CA TYR A 54 13.36 -16.48 10.91
C TYR A 54 13.87 -15.73 12.15
N ILE A 55 13.62 -14.43 12.25
CA ILE A 55 14.01 -13.59 13.39
C ILE A 55 13.38 -14.11 14.68
N PHE A 56 12.07 -14.38 14.69
CA PHE A 56 11.39 -14.94 15.86
C PHE A 56 11.96 -16.30 16.29
N ARG A 57 12.38 -17.14 15.34
CA ARG A 57 13.02 -18.43 15.66
C ARG A 57 14.39 -18.23 16.30
N GLU A 58 15.21 -17.31 15.80
CA GLU A 58 16.53 -17.05 16.39
C GLU A 58 16.41 -16.41 17.79
N ILE A 59 15.45 -15.49 18.00
CA ILE A 59 15.17 -14.92 19.34
C ILE A 59 14.72 -16.01 20.32
N ARG A 60 13.93 -17.00 19.88
CA ARG A 60 13.50 -18.11 20.77
C ARG A 60 14.65 -19.04 21.16
N LYS A 61 15.66 -19.21 20.32
CA LYS A 61 16.83 -20.05 20.63
C LYS A 61 17.73 -19.40 21.67
N ASP A 62 17.95 -18.10 21.53
CA ASP A 62 18.73 -17.30 22.48
C ASP A 62 18.02 -15.96 22.72
N PRO A 63 17.16 -15.87 23.74
CA PRO A 63 16.39 -14.66 24.03
C PRO A 63 17.27 -13.52 24.55
N THR A 64 18.48 -13.83 25.01
CA THR A 64 19.48 -12.87 25.48
C THR A 64 20.36 -12.32 24.37
N SER A 65 20.19 -12.81 23.14
CA SER A 65 20.97 -12.35 22.00
C SER A 65 20.81 -10.84 21.78
N ILE A 66 21.93 -10.16 21.61
CA ILE A 66 21.97 -8.72 21.34
C ILE A 66 21.48 -8.48 19.91
N TYR A 67 20.54 -7.54 19.74
CA TYR A 67 19.93 -7.19 18.45
C TYR A 67 20.95 -6.99 17.31
N GLN A 68 22.10 -6.37 17.60
CA GLN A 68 23.16 -6.15 16.61
C GLN A 68 23.68 -7.46 16.02
N LYS A 69 23.89 -8.49 16.85
CA LYS A 69 24.36 -9.81 16.40
C LYS A 69 23.34 -10.46 15.47
N LEU A 70 22.06 -10.44 15.87
CA LEU A 70 20.96 -10.96 15.05
C LEU A 70 20.85 -10.25 13.70
N ALA A 71 21.03 -8.92 13.67
CA ALA A 71 20.99 -8.14 12.44
C ALA A 71 22.15 -8.51 11.51
N THR A 72 23.38 -8.63 12.02
CA THR A 72 24.53 -9.12 11.21
C THR A 72 24.34 -10.55 10.73
N ASP A 73 23.84 -11.44 11.58
CA ASP A 73 23.61 -12.84 11.22
C ASP A 73 22.51 -12.98 10.17
N PHE A 74 21.48 -12.15 10.25
CA PHE A 74 20.43 -12.08 9.24
C PHE A 74 21.00 -11.58 7.91
N ASN A 75 21.67 -10.42 7.92
CA ASN A 75 22.21 -9.78 6.73
C ASN A 75 23.27 -10.64 6.02
N SER A 76 24.07 -11.41 6.78
CA SER A 76 25.06 -12.33 6.20
C SER A 76 24.44 -13.55 5.49
N LYS A 77 23.23 -13.96 5.91
CA LYS A 77 22.52 -15.10 5.31
C LYS A 77 21.61 -14.70 4.15
N THR A 78 21.18 -13.44 4.11
CA THR A 78 20.40 -12.90 3.00
C THR A 78 21.31 -12.27 1.95
N GLN A 79 21.79 -13.06 0.98
CA GLN A 79 22.63 -12.56 -0.13
C GLN A 79 21.90 -11.66 -1.16
N ALA A 80 20.60 -11.34 -0.99
CA ALA A 80 19.79 -10.77 -2.07
C ALA A 80 19.01 -9.50 -1.73
N VAL A 81 19.17 -8.94 -0.54
CA VAL A 81 18.46 -7.71 -0.16
C VAL A 81 19.37 -6.91 0.74
N ASP A 82 19.79 -5.74 0.29
CA ASP A 82 20.39 -4.68 1.11
C ASP A 82 19.31 -4.10 2.06
N LEU A 83 18.65 -4.99 2.80
CA LEU A 83 17.84 -4.62 3.93
C LEU A 83 18.84 -4.32 5.03
N ARG A 84 19.29 -3.07 5.07
CA ARG A 84 20.04 -2.53 6.19
C ARG A 84 19.08 -2.40 7.36
N ILE A 85 18.67 -3.54 7.94
CA ILE A 85 17.72 -3.61 9.05
C ILE A 85 18.33 -2.81 10.20
N LYS A 86 17.77 -1.62 10.43
CA LYS A 86 17.97 -0.83 11.64
C LYS A 86 16.82 -1.19 12.56
N ILE A 87 17.04 -2.18 13.42
CA ILE A 87 16.11 -2.52 14.51
C ILE A 87 16.28 -1.48 15.61
#